data_AF-A0A7X0TSD3-F1
#
_entry.id   AF-A0A7X0TSD3-F1
#
_cell.length_a   1.000
_cell.length_b   1.000
_cell.length_c   1.000
_cell.angle_alpha   90.00
_cell.angle_beta   90.00
_cell.angle_gamma   90.00
#
_symmetry.space_group_name_H-M   'P 1'
#
loop_
_entity.id
_entity.type
_entity.pdbx_description
1 polymer ?
#
loop_
_entity_poly.entity_id
_entity_poly.type
_entity_poly.pdbx_seq_one_letter_code
_entity_poly.pdbx_strand_id
1 'polypeptide(L)'
;MNTLKSFIFTALALMLLVSPLSAFANFKSAIIDSCSTYQQDSKKEKINACKSYIDGFIDSSLITDDAVIKPKAQISQQAEPKSDYLKRAYQTRLLTTSSMLDNEQAHEFCIPRELDRQSIASKVAQSIDIQKLEHKTLKEVLLETLIINFPCQQ
;
A
#
# COMPACT_ATOMS: atom_id res chain seq x y z
N MET A 1 -30.19 51.97 -11.48
CA MET A 1 -28.83 51.56 -11.03
C MET A 1 -28.83 50.54 -9.87
N ASN A 2 -29.91 50.41 -9.09
CA ASN A 2 -29.98 49.47 -7.96
C ASN A 2 -30.30 48.01 -8.35
N THR A 3 -31.04 47.79 -9.43
CA THR A 3 -31.39 46.45 -9.93
C THR A 3 -30.20 45.70 -10.56
N LEU A 4 -29.29 46.44 -11.22
CA LEU A 4 -28.06 45.89 -11.80
C LEU A 4 -27.06 45.44 -10.72
N LYS A 5 -26.92 46.21 -9.64
CA LYS A 5 -26.10 45.81 -8.49
C LYS A 5 -26.63 44.58 -7.78
N SER A 6 -27.96 44.50 -7.60
CA SER A 6 -28.61 43.33 -7.01
C SER A 6 -28.31 42.05 -7.81
N PHE A 7 -28.46 42.10 -9.13
CA PHE A 7 -28.16 40.97 -10.03
C PHE A 7 -26.72 40.48 -9.95
N ILE A 8 -25.75 41.39 -9.82
CA ILE A 8 -24.33 41.04 -9.70
C ILE A 8 -24.06 40.33 -8.37
N PHE A 9 -24.68 40.77 -7.27
CA PHE A 9 -24.54 40.10 -5.97
C PHE A 9 -25.19 38.71 -5.95
N THR A 10 -26.35 38.53 -6.61
CA THR A 10 -26.97 37.20 -6.71
C THR A 10 -26.17 36.24 -7.58
N ALA A 11 -25.58 36.72 -8.68
CA ALA A 11 -24.71 35.91 -9.53
C ALA A 11 -23.42 35.49 -8.82
N LEU A 12 -22.83 36.37 -8.00
CA LEU A 12 -21.62 36.09 -7.22
C LEU A 12 -21.89 35.08 -6.10
N ALA A 13 -23.05 35.19 -5.43
CA ALA A 13 -23.46 34.23 -4.41
C ALA A 13 -23.77 32.84 -4.99
N LEU A 14 -24.25 32.76 -6.23
CA LEU A 14 -24.54 31.50 -6.92
C LEU A 14 -23.27 30.75 -7.37
N MET A 15 -22.19 31.46 -7.71
CA MET A 15 -20.89 30.83 -8.02
C MET A 15 -20.21 30.20 -6.79
N LEU A 16 -20.45 30.72 -5.58
CA LEU A 16 -19.93 30.17 -4.33
C LEU A 16 -20.61 28.86 -3.89
N LEU A 17 -21.73 28.48 -4.52
CA LEU A 17 -22.45 27.23 -4.30
C LEU A 17 -22.04 26.11 -5.28
N VAL A 18 -21.08 26.37 -6.18
CA VAL A 18 -20.46 25.32 -7.00
C VAL A 18 -19.56 24.51 -6.07
N SER A 19 -20.10 23.38 -5.63
CA SER A 19 -19.52 22.41 -4.70
C SER A 19 -18.09 22.01 -5.08
N PRO A 20 -17.24 21.64 -4.10
CA PRO A 20 -15.95 21.07 -4.42
C PRO A 20 -16.18 19.82 -5.26
N LEU A 21 -15.63 19.79 -6.48
CA LEU A 21 -15.49 18.53 -7.19
C LEU A 21 -14.65 17.63 -6.30
N SER A 22 -15.28 16.64 -5.68
CA SER A 22 -14.61 15.59 -4.94
C SER A 22 -13.74 14.81 -5.92
N ALA A 23 -12.48 15.22 -6.07
CA ALA A 23 -11.49 14.44 -6.78
C ALA A 23 -11.18 13.20 -5.95
N PHE A 24 -11.77 12.06 -6.32
CA PHE A 24 -11.37 10.79 -5.76
C PHE A 24 -9.97 10.48 -6.30
N ALA A 25 -8.96 10.65 -5.45
CA ALA A 25 -7.60 10.25 -5.79
C ALA A 25 -7.56 8.72 -5.95
N ASN A 26 -7.29 8.25 -7.16
CA ASN A 26 -7.08 6.82 -7.43
C ASN A 26 -5.63 6.44 -7.07
N PHE A 27 -5.36 6.33 -5.77
CA PHE A 27 -4.03 6.02 -5.25
C PHE A 27 -3.49 4.70 -5.80
N LYS A 28 -4.35 3.69 -6.03
CA LYS A 28 -3.94 2.40 -6.61
C LYS A 28 -3.31 2.61 -7.99
N SER A 29 -3.98 3.32 -8.89
CA SER A 29 -3.42 3.61 -10.23
C SER A 29 -2.11 4.39 -10.16
N ALA A 30 -2.03 5.40 -9.29
CA ALA A 30 -0.82 6.19 -9.12
C ALA A 30 0.37 5.37 -8.60
N ILE A 31 0.12 4.40 -7.70
CA ILE A 31 1.16 3.48 -7.22
C ILE A 31 1.63 2.58 -8.37
N ILE A 32 0.70 2.00 -9.14
CA ILE A 32 1.02 1.12 -10.27
C ILE A 32 1.84 1.87 -11.32
N ASP A 33 1.42 3.09 -11.69
CA ASP A 33 2.14 3.93 -12.64
C ASP A 33 3.54 4.30 -12.13
N SER A 34 3.66 4.58 -10.82
CA SER A 34 4.96 4.80 -10.18
C SER A 34 5.86 3.56 -10.25
N CYS A 35 5.31 2.35 -10.13
CA CYS A 35 6.08 1.12 -10.25
C CYS A 35 6.51 0.87 -11.70
N SER A 36 5.60 1.04 -12.66
CA SER A 36 5.90 0.93 -14.10
C SER A 36 7.03 1.88 -14.52
N THR A 37 6.95 3.14 -14.05
CA THR A 37 7.98 4.14 -14.33
C THR A 37 9.33 3.75 -13.73
N TYR A 38 9.33 3.18 -12.52
CA TYR A 38 10.55 2.75 -11.85
C TYR A 38 11.22 1.56 -12.56
N GLN A 39 10.44 0.65 -13.14
CA GLN A 39 10.97 -0.47 -13.93
C GLN A 39 11.59 -0.01 -15.26
N GLN A 40 11.02 1.03 -15.89
CA GLN A 40 11.51 1.58 -17.16
C GLN A 40 12.79 2.43 -16.96
N ASP A 41 12.95 3.07 -15.81
CA ASP A 41 14.12 3.88 -15.46
C ASP A 41 14.59 3.61 -14.03
N SER A 42 15.29 2.49 -13.87
CA SER A 42 15.81 1.99 -12.59
C SER A 42 16.90 2.86 -11.96
N LYS A 43 17.38 3.89 -12.67
CA LYS A 43 18.43 4.82 -12.19
C LYS A 43 17.90 5.96 -11.33
N LYS A 44 16.58 6.08 -11.14
CA LYS A 44 16.01 7.03 -10.17
C LYS A 44 16.24 6.50 -8.75
N GLU A 45 17.40 6.83 -8.17
CA GLU A 45 17.80 6.47 -6.80
C GLU A 45 16.82 6.95 -5.72
N LYS A 46 15.95 7.93 -6.03
CA LYS A 46 15.06 8.55 -5.05
C LYS A 46 13.89 7.66 -4.65
N ILE A 47 13.52 7.77 -3.37
CA ILE A 47 12.24 7.29 -2.84
C ILE A 47 11.11 7.83 -3.73
N ASN A 48 10.21 6.94 -4.14
CA ASN A 48 9.03 7.24 -4.95
C ASN A 48 7.81 6.52 -4.37
N ALA A 49 6.62 6.85 -4.88
CA ALA A 49 5.37 6.30 -4.35
C ALA A 49 5.34 4.75 -4.36
N CYS A 50 5.90 4.11 -5.39
CA CYS A 50 6.01 2.65 -5.44
C CYS A 50 6.85 2.09 -4.29
N LYS A 51 8.07 2.61 -4.10
CA LYS A 51 8.98 2.15 -3.04
C LYS A 51 8.40 2.40 -1.64
N SER A 52 7.81 3.57 -1.40
CA SER A 52 7.16 3.89 -0.11
C SER A 52 5.96 3.00 0.17
N TYR A 53 5.16 2.69 -0.85
CA TYR A 53 4.03 1.78 -0.69
C TYR A 53 4.50 0.36 -0.36
N ILE A 54 5.52 -0.13 -1.07
CA ILE A 54 6.11 -1.45 -0.80
C ILE A 54 6.68 -1.52 0.61
N ASP A 55 7.39 -0.49 1.05
CA ASP A 55 7.96 -0.43 2.39
C ASP A 55 6.87 -0.53 3.47
N GLY A 56 5.79 0.25 3.35
CA GLY A 56 4.64 0.13 4.25
C GLY A 56 3.90 -1.21 4.12
N PHE A 57 3.87 -1.81 2.93
CA PHE A 57 3.28 -3.12 2.70
C PHE A 57 4.06 -4.23 3.42
N ILE A 58 5.39 -4.16 3.43
CA ILE A 58 6.25 -5.09 4.18
C ILE A 58 5.91 -5.04 5.67
N ASP A 59 5.84 -3.84 6.26
CA ASP A 59 5.48 -3.69 7.67
C ASP A 59 4.09 -4.24 7.98
N SER A 60 3.10 -3.89 7.14
CA SER A 60 1.75 -4.42 7.29
C SER A 60 1.73 -5.94 7.20
N SER A 61 2.48 -6.52 6.27
CA SER A 61 2.47 -7.97 6.01
C SER A 61 3.10 -8.77 7.15
N LEU A 62 4.13 -8.22 7.80
CA LEU A 62 4.79 -8.85 8.95
C LEU A 62 4.00 -8.72 10.26
N ILE A 63 3.05 -7.77 10.31
CA ILE A 63 2.23 -7.52 11.51
C ILE A 63 0.85 -8.18 11.39
N THR A 64 0.40 -8.43 10.16
CA THR A 64 -0.93 -8.98 9.88
C THR A 64 -0.86 -10.41 9.40
N ASP A 65 -1.98 -11.13 9.46
CA ASP A 65 -2.08 -12.51 8.98
C ASP A 65 -1.97 -12.64 7.45
N ASP A 66 -1.66 -11.56 6.75
CA ASP A 66 -1.62 -11.49 5.29
C ASP A 66 -0.44 -12.25 4.70
N ALA A 67 0.69 -12.31 5.42
CA ALA A 67 1.86 -13.09 5.02
C ALA A 67 2.12 -14.29 5.92
N VAL A 68 1.23 -14.59 6.87
CA VAL A 68 1.31 -15.83 7.65
C VAL A 68 1.13 -17.01 6.72
N ILE A 69 1.97 -18.05 6.86
CA ILE A 69 1.89 -19.28 6.09
C ILE A 69 0.47 -19.83 6.18
N LYS A 70 -0.30 -19.65 5.11
CA LYS A 70 -1.68 -20.14 5.02
C LYS A 70 -1.74 -21.21 3.93
N PRO A 71 -2.55 -22.26 4.12
CA PRO A 71 -2.88 -23.14 3.00
C PRO A 71 -3.41 -22.28 1.83
N LYS A 72 -2.85 -22.46 0.62
CA LYS A 72 -3.16 -21.67 -0.60
C LYS A 72 -4.65 -21.41 -0.87
N ALA A 73 -5.56 -22.22 -0.31
CA ALA A 73 -7.00 -22.05 -0.39
C ALA A 73 -7.57 -20.84 0.38
N GLN A 74 -6.80 -20.21 1.27
CA GLN A 74 -7.32 -19.22 2.23
C GLN A 74 -6.93 -17.76 1.92
N ILE A 75 -6.05 -17.51 0.95
CA ILE A 75 -5.57 -16.16 0.58
C ILE A 75 -6.71 -15.33 -0.07
N SER A 76 -7.67 -16.01 -0.72
CA SER A 76 -8.85 -15.39 -1.33
C SER A 76 -10.06 -15.29 -0.39
N GLN A 77 -10.00 -15.86 0.81
CA GLN A 77 -11.13 -15.85 1.73
C GLN A 77 -11.11 -14.58 2.58
N GLN A 78 -12.24 -13.87 2.58
CA GLN A 78 -12.45 -12.67 3.38
C GLN A 78 -12.16 -13.01 4.85
N ALA A 79 -11.13 -12.36 5.42
CA ALA A 79 -10.72 -12.61 6.79
C ALA A 79 -11.90 -12.40 7.74
N GLU A 80 -12.11 -13.35 8.67
CA GLU A 80 -13.11 -13.25 9.73
C GLU A 80 -13.00 -11.89 10.45
N PRO A 81 -14.13 -11.24 10.77
CA PRO A 81 -14.11 -9.91 11.35
C PRO A 81 -13.38 -9.91 12.70
N LYS A 82 -12.25 -9.20 12.78
CA LYS A 82 -11.48 -9.03 14.01
C LYS A 82 -12.34 -8.34 15.08
N SER A 83 -12.25 -8.82 16.33
CA SER A 83 -12.98 -8.25 17.46
C SER A 83 -12.59 -6.79 17.72
N ASP A 84 -13.50 -6.01 18.31
CA ASP A 84 -13.25 -4.59 18.60
C ASP A 84 -12.14 -4.38 19.63
N TYR A 85 -11.89 -5.38 20.49
CA TYR A 85 -10.73 -5.41 21.37
C TYR A 85 -9.42 -5.52 20.59
N LEU A 86 -9.36 -6.46 19.63
CA LEU A 86 -8.20 -6.63 18.77
C LEU A 86 -7.91 -5.36 17.97
N LYS A 87 -8.94 -4.74 17.37
CA LYS A 87 -8.79 -3.47 16.65
C LYS A 87 -8.17 -2.38 17.53
N ARG A 88 -8.67 -2.21 18.76
CA ARG A 88 -8.13 -1.22 19.71
C ARG A 88 -6.71 -1.54 20.15
N ALA A 89 -6.40 -2.81 20.40
CA ALA A 89 -5.06 -3.24 20.79
C ALA A 89 -4.03 -3.03 19.67
N TYR A 90 -4.40 -3.25 18.40
CA TYR A 90 -3.52 -2.94 17.26
C TYR A 90 -3.26 -1.43 17.15
N GLN A 91 -4.30 -0.60 17.31
CA GLN A 91 -4.15 0.86 17.27
C GLN A 91 -3.19 1.39 18.34
N THR A 92 -3.09 0.75 19.50
CA THR A 92 -2.19 1.18 20.59
C THR A 92 -0.80 0.53 20.54
N ARG A 93 -0.66 -0.67 19.97
CA ARG A 93 0.62 -1.42 19.89
C ARG A 93 1.47 -1.15 18.65
N LEU A 94 0.94 -0.51 17.61
CA LEU A 94 1.73 -0.06 16.46
C LEU A 94 2.83 0.96 16.86
N LEU A 95 2.81 1.46 18.10
CA LEU A 95 3.85 2.32 18.68
C LEU A 95 5.03 1.54 19.31
N THR A 96 4.99 0.19 19.37
CA THR A 96 5.99 -0.63 20.11
C THR A 96 6.59 -1.80 19.29
N THR A 97 6.51 -1.76 17.97
CA THR A 97 6.63 -2.90 17.02
C THR A 97 8.00 -3.58 16.85
N SER A 98 9.01 -3.32 17.69
CA SER A 98 10.31 -4.01 17.54
C SER A 98 10.29 -5.49 17.94
N SER A 99 9.37 -5.92 18.81
CA SER A 99 9.39 -7.29 19.39
C SER A 99 8.55 -8.34 18.65
N MET A 100 7.90 -8.00 17.53
CA MET A 100 7.05 -8.94 16.77
C MET A 100 7.75 -9.56 15.55
N LEU A 101 8.94 -9.06 15.21
CA LEU A 101 9.74 -9.53 14.06
C LEU A 101 10.51 -10.84 14.34
N ASP A 102 10.51 -11.36 15.57
CA ASP A 102 11.30 -12.55 15.94
C ASP A 102 10.69 -13.90 15.51
N ASN A 103 9.49 -13.91 14.90
CA ASN A 103 8.82 -15.14 14.46
C ASN A 103 8.73 -15.23 12.92
N GLU A 104 9.88 -15.08 12.26
CA GLU A 104 10.03 -15.18 10.80
C GLU A 104 9.55 -16.53 10.24
N GLN A 105 9.60 -17.61 11.05
CA GLN A 105 9.16 -18.96 10.67
C GLN A 105 7.65 -19.08 10.40
N ALA A 106 6.84 -18.10 10.83
CA ALA A 106 5.41 -18.09 10.61
C ALA A 106 5.00 -17.41 9.29
N HIS A 107 5.94 -16.81 8.55
CA HIS A 107 5.65 -15.98 7.38
C HIS A 107 6.14 -16.62 6.06
N GLU A 108 5.49 -16.28 4.95
CA GLU A 108 5.83 -16.80 3.62
C GLU A 108 7.07 -16.14 3.01
N PHE A 109 7.55 -15.04 3.58
CA PHE A 109 8.79 -14.35 3.20
C PHE A 109 9.56 -13.84 4.44
N CYS A 110 10.87 -13.68 4.29
CA CYS A 110 11.79 -13.28 5.37
C CYS A 110 12.63 -12.07 4.96
N ILE A 111 12.72 -11.05 5.81
CA ILE A 111 13.47 -9.82 5.50
C ILE A 111 14.93 -9.99 5.93
N PRO A 112 15.90 -10.04 4.99
CA PRO A 112 17.31 -10.20 5.36
C PRO A 112 17.82 -9.00 6.16
N ARG A 113 18.52 -9.28 7.27
CA ARG A 113 19.00 -8.24 8.21
C ARG A 113 20.16 -7.42 7.64
N GLU A 114 20.87 -7.97 6.64
CA GLU A 114 22.02 -7.36 6.00
C GLU A 114 21.63 -6.31 4.95
N LEU A 115 20.37 -6.32 4.50
CA LEU A 115 19.87 -5.37 3.52
C LEU A 115 19.07 -4.26 4.20
N ASP A 116 19.34 -3.02 3.78
CA ASP A 116 18.51 -1.91 4.19
C ASP A 116 17.13 -1.96 3.51
N ARG A 117 16.14 -1.36 4.19
CA ARG A 117 14.74 -1.31 3.73
C ARG A 117 14.57 -0.71 2.34
N GLN A 118 15.37 0.30 2.01
CA GLN A 118 15.31 0.94 0.69
C GLN A 118 15.79 -0.01 -0.40
N SER A 119 16.84 -0.79 -0.17
CA SER A 119 17.34 -1.83 -1.08
C SER A 119 16.31 -2.93 -1.30
N ILE A 120 15.65 -3.40 -0.24
CA ILE A 120 14.58 -4.39 -0.32
C ILE A 120 13.41 -3.85 -1.14
N ALA A 121 12.90 -2.66 -0.80
CA ALA A 121 11.80 -2.04 -1.54
C ALA A 121 12.16 -1.80 -3.02
N SER A 122 13.41 -1.42 -3.31
CA SER A 122 13.91 -1.25 -4.68
C SER A 122 13.92 -2.57 -5.44
N LYS A 123 14.38 -3.66 -4.81
CA LYS A 123 14.41 -4.99 -5.40
C LYS A 123 12.99 -5.46 -5.75
N VAL A 124 12.06 -5.35 -4.80
CA VAL A 124 10.64 -5.69 -5.02
C VAL A 124 10.06 -4.84 -6.16
N ALA A 125 10.28 -3.52 -6.14
CA ALA A 125 9.77 -2.60 -7.17
C ALA A 125 10.33 -2.90 -8.57
N GLN A 126 11.56 -3.39 -8.68
CA GLN A 126 12.13 -3.83 -9.96
C GLN A 126 11.51 -5.15 -10.44
N SER A 127 11.21 -6.06 -9.52
CA SER A 127 10.76 -7.41 -9.83
C SER A 127 9.24 -7.62 -9.87
N ILE A 128 8.45 -6.61 -9.49
CA ILE A 128 6.99 -6.71 -9.47
C ILE A 128 6.46 -6.99 -10.88
N ASP A 129 5.65 -8.03 -11.00
CA ASP A 129 5.03 -8.38 -12.28
C ASP A 129 3.74 -7.58 -12.47
N ILE A 130 3.86 -6.41 -13.12
CA ILE A 130 2.75 -5.50 -13.35
C ILE A 130 1.68 -6.11 -14.26
N GLN A 131 2.04 -7.07 -15.12
CA GLN A 131 1.08 -7.72 -16.02
C GLN A 131 0.05 -8.55 -15.24
N LYS A 132 0.45 -9.15 -14.10
CA LYS A 132 -0.48 -9.88 -13.23
C LYS A 132 -1.57 -9.00 -12.62
N LEU A 133 -1.41 -7.67 -12.61
CA LEU A 133 -2.41 -6.75 -12.05
C LEU A 133 -3.71 -6.68 -12.88
N GLU A 134 -3.71 -7.22 -14.10
CA GLU A 134 -4.92 -7.43 -14.91
C GLU A 134 -5.87 -8.45 -14.26
N HIS A 135 -5.34 -9.38 -13.48
CA HIS A 135 -6.08 -10.53 -12.92
C HIS A 135 -5.95 -10.67 -11.41
N LYS A 136 -5.03 -9.95 -10.77
CA LYS A 136 -4.76 -10.00 -9.33
C LYS A 136 -4.75 -8.61 -8.71
N THR A 137 -4.97 -8.56 -7.41
CA THR A 137 -4.81 -7.34 -6.63
C THR A 137 -3.33 -6.98 -6.47
N LEU A 138 -3.04 -5.69 -6.25
CA LEU A 138 -1.69 -5.22 -5.97
C LEU A 138 -1.08 -5.92 -4.74
N LYS A 139 -1.91 -6.18 -3.73
CA LYS A 139 -1.54 -6.94 -2.53
C LYS A 139 -1.02 -8.33 -2.88
N GLU A 140 -1.78 -9.10 -3.67
CA GLU A 140 -1.40 -10.46 -4.05
C GLU A 140 -0.10 -10.47 -4.88
N VAL A 141 0.02 -9.56 -5.84
CA VAL A 141 1.23 -9.47 -6.67
C VAL A 141 2.44 -9.09 -5.83
N LEU A 142 2.32 -8.15 -4.89
CA LEU A 142 3.41 -7.77 -3.99
C LEU A 142 3.80 -8.89 -3.05
N LEU A 143 2.84 -9.60 -2.47
CA LEU A 143 3.11 -10.75 -1.61
C LEU A 143 3.84 -11.86 -2.39
N GLU A 144 3.36 -12.23 -3.57
CA GLU A 144 4.06 -13.19 -4.45
C GLU A 144 5.48 -12.74 -4.78
N THR A 145 5.65 -11.45 -5.07
CA THR A 145 6.96 -10.87 -5.40
C THR A 145 7.91 -10.94 -4.19
N LEU A 146 7.42 -10.67 -2.98
CA LEU A 146 8.21 -10.80 -1.75
C LEU A 146 8.64 -12.25 -1.49
N ILE A 147 7.72 -13.20 -1.63
CA ILE A 147 8.01 -14.63 -1.44
C ILE A 147 9.08 -15.12 -2.43
N ILE A 148 9.01 -14.69 -3.69
CA ILE A 148 9.97 -15.08 -4.73
C ILE A 148 11.36 -14.47 -4.46
N ASN A 149 11.43 -13.20 -4.07
CA ASN A 149 12.72 -12.50 -3.90
C ASN A 149 13.35 -12.75 -2.53
N PHE A 150 12.55 -13.03 -1.51
CA PHE A 150 12.96 -13.14 -0.12
C PHE A 150 12.34 -14.36 0.57
N PRO A 151 12.52 -15.59 0.04
CA PRO A 151 11.99 -16.79 0.67
C PRO A 151 12.66 -17.02 2.03
N CYS A 152 11.87 -17.46 3.01
CA CYS A 152 12.42 -17.97 4.27
C CYS A 152 13.20 -19.27 4.02
N GLN A 153 14.42 -19.37 4.56
CA GLN A 153 15.14 -20.64 4.61
C GLN A 153 14.50 -21.51 5.70
N GLN A 154 14.06 -22.71 5.31
CA GLN A 154 13.48 -23.71 6.21
C GLN A 154 14.55 -24.54 6.92
#